data_AF-A0A383CU73-F1
#
_entry.id   AF-A0A383CU73-F1
#
_cell.length_a   1.000
_cell.length_b   1.000
_cell.length_c   1.000
_cell.angle_alpha   90.00
_cell.angle_beta   90.00
_cell.angle_gamma   90.00
#
_symmetry.space_group_name_H-M   'P 1'
#
loop_
_entity.id
_entity.type
_entity.pdbx_description
1 polymer ?
#
loop_
_entity_poly.entity_id
_entity_poly.type
_entity_poly.pdbx_seq_one_letter_code
_entity_poly.pdbx_strand_id
1 'polypeptide(L)'
;MWAFDGSSTQQATGSKSDCLLNPVAEYRTIDRIRADATRTAPGLEGTYVMCEVLQADNEPHPSNTRTHCQNLVSDEWWFGFEQEYFMYQNGRPLGWPEGKKKPRPQGDYYCGVGEGNVVGREIVD
;
A
#
# COMPACT_ATOMS: atom_id res chain seq x y z
N MET A 1 -17.89 -10.22 -6.88
CA MET A 1 -18.26 -9.38 -5.72
C MET A 1 -18.00 -10.19 -4.46
N TRP A 2 -17.46 -9.57 -3.42
CA TRP A 2 -17.22 -10.19 -2.12
C TRP A 2 -17.65 -9.22 -1.00
N ALA A 3 -17.37 -9.53 0.26
CA ALA A 3 -17.77 -8.75 1.42
C ALA A 3 -16.77 -8.95 2.56
N PHE A 4 -16.75 -7.99 3.50
CA PHE A 4 -15.95 -8.04 4.72
C PHE A 4 -16.70 -7.39 5.87
N ASP A 5 -16.25 -7.67 7.10
CA ASP A 5 -16.74 -7.03 8.31
C ASP A 5 -16.14 -5.62 8.44
N GLY A 6 -16.94 -4.60 8.08
CA GLY A 6 -16.57 -3.19 8.19
C GLY A 6 -16.48 -2.68 9.63
N SER A 7 -17.03 -3.38 10.62
CA SER A 7 -16.90 -2.96 12.02
C SER A 7 -15.47 -3.11 12.54
N SER A 8 -14.72 -4.07 11.98
CA SER A 8 -13.30 -4.29 12.25
C SER A 8 -12.37 -3.32 11.51
N THR A 9 -12.89 -2.48 10.61
CA THR A 9 -12.11 -1.51 9.82
C THR A 9 -12.58 -0.06 10.01
N GLN A 10 -13.46 0.20 11.00
CA GLN A 10 -14.08 1.51 11.25
C GLN A 10 -14.96 2.03 10.10
N GLN A 11 -15.48 1.12 9.27
CA GLN A 11 -16.37 1.45 8.16
C GLN A 11 -17.84 1.14 8.46
N ALA A 12 -18.13 0.38 9.51
CA ALA A 12 -19.49 0.04 9.88
C ALA A 12 -19.67 -0.11 11.38
N THR A 13 -20.92 -0.17 11.86
CA THR A 13 -21.20 -0.53 13.25
C THR A 13 -21.33 -2.05 13.39
N GLY A 14 -21.08 -2.59 14.59
CA GLY A 14 -21.17 -4.04 14.82
C GLY A 14 -22.58 -4.62 14.59
N SER A 15 -23.64 -3.81 14.67
CA SER A 15 -25.01 -4.28 14.40
C SER A 15 -25.39 -4.27 12.92
N LYS A 16 -24.59 -3.61 12.06
CA LYS A 16 -24.76 -3.54 10.59
C LYS A 16 -23.38 -3.51 9.94
N SER A 17 -22.63 -4.60 10.07
CA SER A 17 -21.20 -4.66 9.78
C SER A 17 -20.84 -4.80 8.30
N ASP A 18 -21.74 -5.30 7.47
CA ASP A 18 -21.38 -5.77 6.13
C ASP A 18 -20.99 -4.61 5.20
N CYS A 19 -19.81 -4.72 4.59
CA CYS A 19 -19.34 -3.87 3.50
C CYS A 19 -19.00 -4.76 2.29
N LEU A 20 -19.35 -4.30 1.09
CA LEU A 20 -19.15 -5.05 -0.14
C LEU A 20 -17.84 -4.64 -0.83
N LEU A 21 -17.17 -5.61 -1.44
CA LEU A 21 -15.99 -5.42 -2.29
C LEU A 21 -16.41 -5.60 -3.75
N ASN A 22 -16.35 -4.51 -4.50
CA ASN A 22 -16.56 -4.49 -5.93
C ASN A 22 -15.19 -4.37 -6.65
N PRO A 23 -14.75 -5.40 -7.41
CA PRO A 23 -13.48 -5.35 -8.13
C PRO A 23 -13.43 -4.21 -9.16
N VAL A 24 -12.31 -3.46 -9.19
CA VAL A 24 -12.11 -2.34 -10.13
C VAL A 24 -10.81 -2.41 -10.92
N ALA A 25 -9.83 -3.20 -10.47
CA ALA A 25 -8.60 -3.47 -11.23
C ALA A 25 -7.98 -4.80 -10.79
N GLU A 26 -7.33 -5.49 -11.72
CA GLU A 26 -6.60 -6.73 -11.50
C GLU A 26 -5.12 -6.57 -11.84
N TYR A 27 -4.24 -7.08 -10.98
CA TYR A 27 -2.80 -7.06 -11.16
C TYR A 27 -2.27 -8.48 -11.03
N ARG A 28 -1.80 -9.05 -12.14
CA ARG A 28 -1.18 -10.37 -12.14
C ARG A 28 0.18 -10.29 -11.44
N THR A 29 0.43 -11.24 -10.55
CA THR A 29 1.66 -11.35 -9.77
C THR A 29 2.20 -12.78 -9.85
N ILE A 30 3.49 -12.95 -9.59
CA ILE A 30 4.14 -14.26 -9.40
C ILE A 30 4.38 -14.57 -7.91
N ASP A 31 3.94 -13.68 -7.04
CA ASP A 31 4.05 -13.80 -5.60
C ASP A 31 2.66 -13.84 -4.98
N ARG A 32 2.24 -15.03 -4.56
CA ARG A 32 0.97 -15.15 -3.82
C ARG A 32 1.12 -14.70 -2.37
N ILE A 33 2.21 -15.05 -1.67
CA ILE A 33 2.41 -14.80 -0.23
C ILE A 33 3.88 -15.16 0.14
N ARG A 34 4.90 -14.29 -0.02
CA ARG A 34 6.16 -14.41 0.76
C ARG A 34 6.81 -13.06 1.07
N ALA A 35 7.33 -12.95 2.30
CA ALA A 35 8.23 -11.89 2.78
C ALA A 35 9.62 -11.85 2.09
N ASP A 36 9.72 -12.42 0.90
CA ASP A 36 10.90 -12.48 0.03
C ASP A 36 10.36 -12.39 -1.40
N ALA A 37 10.22 -11.14 -1.87
CA ALA A 37 9.73 -10.80 -3.21
C ALA A 37 10.70 -11.21 -4.34
N THR A 38 11.82 -11.89 -4.01
CA THR A 38 12.85 -12.26 -5.00
C THR A 38 12.76 -13.72 -5.47
N ARG A 39 11.95 -14.56 -4.82
CA ARG A 39 11.80 -15.97 -5.20
C ARG A 39 10.69 -16.18 -6.22
N THR A 40 11.09 -16.43 -7.45
CA THR A 40 10.20 -16.79 -8.56
C THR A 40 10.33 -18.29 -8.86
N ALA A 41 9.21 -19.02 -8.84
CA ALA A 41 9.14 -20.43 -9.23
C ALA A 41 7.82 -20.69 -9.98
N PRO A 42 7.81 -21.59 -10.98
CA PRO A 42 6.58 -21.96 -11.68
C PRO A 42 5.48 -22.44 -10.71
N GLY A 43 4.24 -22.00 -10.90
CA GLY A 43 3.10 -22.36 -10.05
C GLY A 43 2.83 -21.42 -8.86
N LEU A 44 3.54 -20.29 -8.77
CA LEU A 44 3.29 -19.24 -7.77
C LEU A 44 2.47 -18.05 -8.31
N GLU A 45 1.91 -18.15 -9.52
CA GLU A 45 1.17 -17.05 -10.14
C GLU A 45 -0.12 -16.71 -9.38
N GLY A 46 -0.26 -15.47 -8.94
CA GLY A 46 -1.41 -14.89 -8.26
C GLY A 46 -2.03 -13.71 -8.99
N THR A 47 -3.14 -13.21 -8.45
CA THR A 47 -3.74 -11.95 -8.89
C THR A 47 -4.10 -11.14 -7.65
N TYR A 48 -3.61 -9.91 -7.57
CA TYR A 48 -4.14 -8.91 -6.64
C TYR A 48 -5.34 -8.24 -7.28
N VAL A 49 -6.43 -8.09 -6.52
CA VAL A 49 -7.66 -7.46 -6.99
C VAL A 49 -7.90 -6.22 -6.15
N MET A 50 -7.71 -5.05 -6.75
CA MET A 50 -8.11 -3.79 -6.12
C MET A 50 -9.62 -3.68 -6.19
N CYS A 51 -10.26 -3.38 -5.06
CA CYS A 51 -11.70 -3.24 -4.96
C CYS A 51 -12.06 -1.84 -4.48
N GLU A 52 -13.17 -1.32 -4.99
CA GLU A 52 -13.88 -0.24 -4.31
C GLU A 52 -14.85 -0.81 -3.28
N VAL A 53 -15.20 0.00 -2.28
CA VAL A 53 -16.08 -0.41 -1.18
C VAL A 53 -17.47 0.16 -1.36
N LEU A 54 -18.49 -0.69 -1.25
CA LEU A 54 -19.90 -0.32 -1.29
C LEU A 54 -20.56 -0.68 0.06
N GLN A 55 -21.66 0.01 0.36
CA GLN A 55 -22.59 -0.36 1.43
C GLN A 55 -23.38 -1.62 1.03
N ALA A 56 -24.10 -2.21 2.00
CA ALA A 56 -24.91 -3.40 1.78
C ALA A 56 -26.05 -3.21 0.75
N ASP A 57 -26.45 -1.96 0.48
CA ASP A 57 -27.43 -1.58 -0.55
C ASP A 57 -26.79 -1.33 -1.93
N ASN A 58 -25.48 -1.57 -2.09
CA ASN A 58 -24.66 -1.31 -3.27
C ASN A 58 -24.36 0.16 -3.56
N GLU A 59 -24.76 1.09 -2.70
CA GLU A 59 -24.32 2.49 -2.83
C GLU A 59 -22.84 2.62 -2.45
N PRO A 60 -22.08 3.55 -3.06
CA PRO A 60 -20.71 3.85 -2.65
C PRO A 60 -20.61 4.08 -1.15
N HIS A 61 -19.65 3.40 -0.50
CA HIS A 61 -19.39 3.65 0.91
C HIS A 61 -18.84 5.07 1.10
N PRO A 62 -19.11 5.79 2.21
CA PRO A 62 -18.59 7.15 2.43
C PRO A 62 -17.06 7.29 2.36
N SER A 63 -16.32 6.19 2.60
CA SER A 63 -14.86 6.15 2.44
C SER A 63 -14.39 5.90 1.00
N ASN A 64 -15.29 5.60 0.06
CA ASN A 64 -14.98 5.31 -1.33
C ASN A 64 -14.74 6.60 -2.11
N THR A 65 -13.49 7.06 -2.10
CA THR A 65 -13.07 8.26 -2.82
C THR A 65 -12.92 8.05 -4.33
N ARG A 66 -12.79 6.80 -4.79
CA ARG A 66 -12.67 6.44 -6.22
C ARG A 66 -13.90 6.85 -7.02
N THR A 67 -15.08 6.71 -6.42
CA THR A 67 -16.37 7.05 -7.08
C THR A 67 -16.38 8.50 -7.60
N HIS A 68 -15.74 9.42 -6.89
CA HIS A 68 -15.66 10.82 -7.30
C HIS A 68 -14.85 11.03 -8.60
N CYS A 69 -13.97 10.09 -8.95
CA CYS A 69 -13.13 10.18 -10.13
C CYS A 69 -13.74 9.51 -11.38
N GLN A 70 -14.73 8.63 -11.23
CA GLN A 70 -15.19 7.70 -12.26
C GLN A 70 -15.69 8.34 -13.58
N ASN A 71 -15.96 9.65 -13.58
CA ASN A 71 -16.35 10.41 -14.77
C ASN A 71 -15.59 11.75 -14.91
N LEU A 72 -14.54 11.96 -14.10
CA LEU A 72 -13.72 13.18 -14.15
C LEU A 72 -12.42 12.99 -14.92
N VAL A 73 -11.89 11.76 -14.90
CA VAL A 73 -10.61 11.43 -15.52
C VAL A 73 -10.83 10.94 -16.95
N SER A 74 -9.88 11.28 -17.82
CA SER A 74 -9.80 10.80 -19.19
C SER A 74 -8.63 9.84 -19.34
N ASP A 75 -8.78 8.80 -20.16
CA ASP A 75 -7.71 7.85 -20.47
C ASP A 75 -6.54 8.51 -21.24
N GLU A 76 -6.76 9.69 -21.81
CA GLU A 76 -5.72 10.49 -22.47
C GLU A 76 -4.81 11.26 -21.50
N TRP A 77 -5.18 11.33 -20.21
CA TRP A 77 -4.43 12.09 -19.21
C TRP A 77 -3.39 11.23 -18.52
N TRP A 78 -2.18 11.79 -18.37
CA TRP A 78 -1.08 11.13 -17.68
C TRP A 78 -0.78 11.83 -16.36
N PHE A 79 -0.64 11.03 -15.31
CA PHE A 79 -0.28 11.49 -13.97
C PHE A 79 0.97 10.75 -13.51
N GLY A 80 1.94 11.51 -12.98
CA GLY A 80 3.09 10.96 -12.27
C GLY A 80 2.98 11.27 -10.78
N PHE A 81 3.23 10.27 -9.94
CA PHE A 81 3.23 10.41 -8.48
C PHE A 81 4.61 10.05 -7.92
N GLU A 82 5.17 10.92 -7.09
CA GLU A 82 6.45 10.69 -6.41
C GLU A 82 6.17 10.27 -4.95
N GLN A 83 6.01 8.96 -4.72
CA GLN A 83 5.69 8.44 -3.38
C GLN A 83 6.94 8.40 -2.50
N GLU A 84 7.10 9.42 -1.66
CA GLU A 84 8.09 9.38 -0.55
C GLU A 84 7.58 8.54 0.62
N TYR A 85 8.49 7.87 1.33
CA TYR A 85 8.19 7.10 2.54
C TYR A 85 9.43 6.96 3.43
N PHE A 86 9.22 6.59 4.69
CA PHE A 86 10.30 6.32 5.64
C PHE A 86 10.15 4.92 6.23
N MET A 87 11.23 4.15 6.24
CA MET A 87 11.25 2.84 6.90
C MET A 87 11.47 3.01 8.40
N TYR A 88 10.70 2.28 9.21
CA TYR A 88 10.77 2.32 10.66
C TYR A 88 10.96 0.92 11.23
N GLN A 89 11.75 0.83 12.30
CA GLN A 89 11.91 -0.36 13.11
C GLN A 89 11.88 0.04 14.58
N ASN A 90 11.09 -0.66 15.40
CA ASN A 90 10.96 -0.43 16.84
C ASN A 90 10.67 1.05 17.21
N GLY A 91 9.78 1.70 16.44
CA GLY A 91 9.37 3.09 16.68
C GLY A 91 10.41 4.14 16.28
N ARG A 92 11.41 3.78 15.48
CA ARG A 92 12.50 4.67 15.06
C ARG A 92 12.81 4.50 13.56
N PRO A 93 13.24 5.56 12.85
CA PRO A 93 13.67 5.40 11.47
C PRO A 93 14.80 4.37 11.35
N LEU A 94 14.69 3.50 10.36
CA LEU A 94 15.68 2.47 10.08
C LEU A 94 17.05 3.12 9.82
N GLY A 95 18.11 2.57 10.41
CA GLY A 95 19.48 3.09 10.28
C GLY A 95 19.85 4.25 11.21
N TRP A 96 18.90 4.80 11.98
CA TRP A 96 19.25 5.84 12.96
C TRP A 96 20.00 5.26 14.17
N PRO A 97 21.01 5.97 14.71
CA PRO A 97 21.77 5.48 15.87
C PRO A 97 20.88 5.22 17.08
N GLU A 98 21.23 4.25 17.92
CA GLU A 98 20.47 3.96 19.14
C GLU A 98 20.50 5.11 20.18
N GLY A 99 19.60 5.04 21.17
CA GLY A 99 19.65 5.92 22.34
C GLY A 99 19.21 7.37 22.10
N LYS A 100 18.17 7.61 21.30
CA LYS A 100 17.61 8.95 20.99
C LYS A 100 18.60 9.94 20.35
N LYS A 101 19.75 9.49 19.86
CA LYS A 101 20.72 10.34 19.15
C LYS A 101 20.16 10.81 17.81
N LYS A 102 20.51 11.99 17.34
CA LYS A 102 20.19 12.39 15.95
C LYS A 102 21.19 11.75 14.99
N PRO A 103 20.80 11.45 13.74
CA PRO A 103 21.76 11.05 12.71
C PRO A 103 22.67 12.24 12.35
N ARG A 104 23.70 12.00 11.53
CA ARG A 104 24.49 13.09 10.94
C ARG A 104 23.58 14.01 10.10
N PRO A 105 23.94 15.29 9.90
CA PRO A 105 23.14 16.23 9.11
C PRO A 105 22.78 15.71 7.72
N GLN A 106 21.71 16.24 7.12
CA GLN A 106 21.31 15.91 5.75
C GLN A 106 22.38 16.34 4.74
N GLY A 107 22.50 15.58 3.65
CA GLY A 107 23.53 15.76 2.61
C GLY A 107 23.75 14.45 1.88
N ASP A 108 24.62 13.60 2.40
CA ASP A 108 25.08 12.37 1.72
C ASP A 108 24.04 11.23 1.64
N TYR A 109 22.77 11.48 2.00
CA TYR A 109 21.71 10.46 1.93
C TYR A 109 21.01 10.41 0.57
N TYR A 110 20.81 11.57 -0.07
CA TYR A 110 20.10 11.66 -1.34
C TYR A 110 20.92 10.98 -2.45
N CYS A 111 20.31 9.99 -3.13
CA CYS A 111 20.98 9.14 -4.12
C CYS A 111 22.31 8.53 -3.63
N GLY A 112 22.45 8.32 -2.31
CA GLY A 112 23.68 7.84 -1.70
C GLY A 112 24.00 6.37 -2.01
N VAL A 113 25.25 5.99 -1.71
CA VAL A 113 25.76 4.61 -1.74
C VAL A 113 26.67 4.38 -0.54
N GLY A 114 26.82 3.13 -0.12
CA GLY A 114 27.73 2.71 0.94
C GLY A 114 27.10 2.61 2.33
N GLU A 115 27.74 1.81 3.17
CA GLU A 115 27.40 1.62 4.58
C GLU A 115 27.42 2.98 5.32
N GLY A 116 26.43 3.22 6.18
CA GLY A 116 26.28 4.48 6.91
C GLY A 116 25.58 5.62 6.16
N ASN A 117 25.37 5.48 4.83
CA ASN A 117 24.59 6.42 4.01
C ASN A 117 23.25 5.84 3.57
N VAL A 118 23.20 4.53 3.34
CA VAL A 118 22.02 3.83 2.83
C VAL A 118 21.68 2.64 3.73
N VAL A 119 20.41 2.53 4.10
CA VAL A 119 19.87 1.41 4.89
C VAL A 119 18.51 1.04 4.34
N GLY A 120 18.22 -0.27 4.22
CA GLY A 120 16.93 -0.79 3.71
C GLY A 120 16.84 -0.86 2.18
N ARG A 121 17.97 -0.79 1.46
CA ARG A 121 17.98 -0.86 -0.02
C ARG A 121 17.38 -2.18 -0.52
N GLU A 122 17.59 -3.27 0.21
CA GLU A 122 17.02 -4.59 -0.06
C GLU A 122 15.50 -4.67 0.01
N ILE A 123 14.82 -3.66 0.56
CA ILE A 123 13.35 -3.53 0.56
C ILE A 123 12.91 -2.67 -0.64
N VAL A 124 13.77 -1.78 -1.12
CA VAL A 124 13.50 -0.88 -2.25
C VAL A 124 13.72 -1.56 -3.60
N ASP A 125 14.83 -2.29 -3.71
CA ASP A 125 15.27 -2.99 -4.93
C ASP A 125 14.50 -4.31 -5.12
#